data_AF-A0A957TCW3-F1
#
_entry.id   AF-A0A957TCW3-F1
#
_cell.length_a   1.000
_cell.length_b   1.000
_cell.length_c   1.000
_cell.angle_alpha   90.00
_cell.angle_beta   90.00
_cell.angle_gamma   90.00
#
_symmetry.space_group_name_H-M   'P 1'
#
loop_
_entity.id
_entity.type
_entity.pdbx_description
1 polymer ?
#
loop_
_entity_poly.entity_id
_entity_poly.type
_entity_poly.pdbx_seq_one_letter_code
_entity_poly.pdbx_strand_id
1 'polypeptide(L)'
;MKIALAGNPNAGKTTIFNSLTGLHQHTGNWPGKTVEKKEGEIEHNGIQIKIVDLPGTYSLTAYSPEEIVARDYILEEQPDIIINVVDASNLE
;
A
#
# COMPACT_ATOMS: atom_id res chain seq x y z
N MET A 1 -4.29 -13.47 -5.01
CA MET A 1 -3.21 -13.13 -4.04
C MET A 1 -3.29 -11.64 -3.75
N LYS A 2 -3.13 -11.21 -2.49
CA LYS A 2 -3.12 -9.82 -2.06
C LYS A 2 -1.71 -9.40 -1.65
N ILE A 3 -1.23 -8.30 -2.21
CA ILE A 3 0.06 -7.70 -1.86
C ILE A 3 -0.18 -6.27 -1.39
N ALA A 4 0.39 -5.90 -0.24
CA ALA A 4 0.37 -4.54 0.27
C ALA A 4 1.74 -3.87 0.08
N LEU A 5 1.76 -2.65 -0.42
CA LEU A 5 2.96 -1.79 -0.43
C LEU A 5 2.93 -0.91 0.83
N ALA A 6 3.90 -1.10 1.71
CA ALA A 6 4.08 -0.34 2.94
C ALA A 6 5.40 0.45 2.91
N GLY A 7 5.58 1.40 3.82
CA GLY A 7 6.81 2.19 3.95
C GLY A 7 6.56 3.69 4.15
N ASN A 8 7.64 4.42 4.46
CA ASN A 8 7.57 5.83 4.84
C ASN A 8 6.96 6.73 3.74
N PRO A 9 6.35 7.88 4.09
CA PRO A 9 6.02 8.91 3.13
C PRO A 9 7.22 9.22 2.21
N ASN A 10 6.95 9.47 0.93
CA ASN A 10 7.96 9.79 -0.08
C ASN A 10 9.02 8.70 -0.39
N ALA A 11 8.93 7.50 0.19
CA ALA A 11 9.89 6.40 -0.08
C ALA A 11 9.79 5.78 -1.49
N GLY A 12 8.96 6.32 -2.39
CA GLY A 12 8.81 5.80 -3.76
C GLY A 12 7.73 4.71 -3.95
N LYS A 13 6.91 4.42 -2.94
CA LYS A 13 5.82 3.42 -3.01
C LYS A 13 4.90 3.62 -4.22
N THR A 14 4.36 4.82 -4.40
CA THR A 14 3.44 5.11 -5.50
C THR A 14 4.11 4.97 -6.88
N THR A 15 5.42 5.21 -6.98
CA THR A 15 6.18 4.95 -8.22
C THR A 15 6.23 3.45 -8.53
N ILE A 16 6.51 2.62 -7.53
CA ILE A 16 6.50 1.16 -7.66
C ILE A 16 5.09 0.67 -8.00
N PHE A 17 4.07 1.16 -7.29
CA PHE A 17 2.67 0.83 -7.53
C PHE A 17 2.30 1.05 -9.00
N ASN A 18 2.48 2.28 -9.49
CA ASN A 18 2.15 2.65 -10.88
C ASN A 18 2.94 1.81 -11.90
N SER A 19 4.21 1.48 -11.61
CA SER A 19 5.03 0.65 -12.48
C SER A 19 4.53 -0.80 -12.57
N LEU A 20 3.89 -1.31 -11.50
CA LEU A 20 3.34 -2.66 -11.46
C LEU A 20 1.96 -2.70 -12.11
N THR A 21 1.06 -1.78 -11.75
CA THR A 21 -0.36 -1.81 -12.11
C THR A 21 -0.68 -1.15 -13.45
N GLY A 22 0.17 -0.21 -13.91
CA GLY A 22 -0.08 0.57 -15.12
C GLY A 22 -1.43 1.29 -15.07
N LEU A 23 -2.28 1.04 -16.06
CA LEU A 23 -3.63 1.62 -16.14
C LEU A 23 -4.70 0.79 -15.41
N HIS A 24 -4.37 -0.41 -14.94
CA HIS A 24 -5.29 -1.32 -14.24
C HIS A 24 -5.36 -1.00 -12.74
N GLN A 25 -5.66 0.26 -12.44
CA GLN A 25 -5.73 0.76 -11.07
C GLN A 25 -6.94 1.66 -10.88
N HIS A 26 -7.46 1.66 -9.66
CA HIS A 26 -8.52 2.57 -9.22
C HIS A 26 -8.08 3.33 -7.98
N THR A 27 -8.52 4.58 -7.90
CA THR A 27 -8.34 5.44 -6.74
C THR A 27 -9.70 5.76 -6.14
N GLY A 28 -9.79 5.66 -4.82
CA GLY A 28 -10.98 6.01 -4.04
C GLY A 28 -10.58 6.45 -2.64
N ASN A 29 -11.51 6.35 -1.69
CA ASN A 29 -11.24 6.60 -0.28
C ASN A 29 -11.41 5.31 0.53
N TRP A 30 -10.68 5.20 1.62
CA TRP A 30 -10.89 4.14 2.60
C TRP A 30 -12.30 4.26 3.23
N PRO A 31 -13.00 3.14 3.51
CA PRO A 31 -14.36 3.17 4.03
C PRO A 31 -14.48 4.04 5.30
N GLY A 32 -15.34 5.06 5.24
CA GLY A 32 -15.57 5.97 6.36
C GLY A 32 -14.39 6.89 6.72
N LYS A 33 -13.40 7.03 5.83
CA LYS A 33 -12.21 7.89 6.02
C LYS A 33 -12.04 8.83 4.82
N THR A 34 -11.31 9.91 5.03
CA THR A 34 -10.87 10.84 3.96
C THR A 34 -9.51 10.46 3.38
N VAL A 35 -8.94 9.34 3.81
CA VAL A 35 -7.64 8.85 3.35
C VAL A 35 -7.81 8.23 1.97
N GLU A 36 -6.95 8.61 1.03
CA GLU A 36 -6.92 8.06 -0.32
C GLU A 36 -6.54 6.57 -0.31
N LYS A 37 -7.20 5.79 -1.15
CA LYS A 37 -6.96 4.36 -1.37
C LYS A 37 -6.64 4.11 -2.83
N LYS A 38 -5.48 3.52 -3.11
CA LYS A 38 -5.11 3.04 -4.45
C LYS A 38 -5.01 1.54 -4.43
N GLU A 39 -5.71 0.90 -5.35
CA GLU A 39 -5.56 -0.53 -5.60
C GLU A 39 -5.46 -0.78 -7.10
N GLY A 40 -4.78 -1.85 -7.46
CA GLY A 40 -4.69 -2.28 -8.85
C GLY A 40 -4.55 -3.79 -8.94
N GLU A 41 -4.76 -4.30 -10.15
CA GLU A 41 -4.76 -5.73 -10.43
C GLU A 41 -3.77 -6.05 -11.53
N ILE A 42 -2.99 -7.10 -11.33
CA ILE A 42 -2.04 -7.63 -12.32
C ILE A 42 -2.20 -9.15 -12.42
N GLU A 43 -1.76 -9.70 -13.55
CA GLU A 43 -1.58 -11.14 -13.70
C GLU A 43 -0.09 -11.46 -13.87
N HIS A 44 0.43 -12.38 -13.07
CA HIS A 44 1.80 -12.85 -13.20
C HIS A 44 1.83 -14.38 -13.10
N ASN A 45 2.36 -15.04 -14.13
CA ASN A 45 2.42 -16.50 -14.25
C ASN A 45 1.07 -17.21 -14.00
N GLY A 46 -0.03 -16.65 -14.52
CA GLY A 46 -1.38 -17.18 -14.34
C GLY A 46 -2.00 -16.93 -12.96
N ILE A 47 -1.33 -16.18 -12.08
CA ILE A 47 -1.85 -15.80 -10.76
C ILE A 47 -2.35 -14.37 -10.82
N GLN A 48 -3.62 -14.16 -10.46
CA GLN A 48 -4.17 -12.83 -10.24
C GLN A 48 -3.69 -12.26 -8.90
N ILE A 49 -3.10 -11.08 -8.97
CA ILE A 49 -2.52 -10.37 -7.84
C ILE A 49 -3.20 -9.01 -7.71
N LYS A 50 -3.84 -8.79 -6.57
CA LYS A 50 -4.33 -7.47 -6.16
C LYS A 50 -3.24 -6.77 -5.37
N ILE A 51 -2.86 -5.57 -5.80
CA ILE A 51 -1.86 -4.73 -5.16
C ILE A 51 -2.58 -3.55 -4.52
N VAL A 52 -2.26 -3.24 -3.26
CA VAL A 52 -2.79 -2.08 -2.54
C VAL A 52 -1.64 -1.19 -2.07
N ASP A 53 -1.67 0.10 -2.42
CA ASP A 53 -0.73 1.11 -1.90
C ASP A 53 -1.27 1.60 -0.55
N LEU A 54 -0.56 1.28 0.54
CA LEU A 54 -0.94 1.78 1.86
C LEU A 54 -0.44 3.21 2.04
N PRO A 55 -1.16 4.03 2.85
CA PRO A 55 -0.67 5.34 3.23
C PRO A 55 0.76 5.28 3.74
N GLY A 56 1.58 6.26 3.35
CA GLY A 56 2.93 6.38 3.88
C GLY A 56 2.87 6.65 5.37
N THR A 57 3.54 5.82 6.17
CA THR A 57 3.51 5.91 7.63
C THR A 57 4.91 5.75 8.20
N TYR A 58 5.26 6.54 9.22
CA TYR A 58 6.52 6.42 9.94
C TYR A 58 6.42 5.41 11.10
N SER A 59 5.20 5.07 11.50
CA SER A 59 4.93 4.11 12.57
C SER A 59 3.59 3.41 12.33
N LEU A 60 3.36 2.27 13.00
CA LEU A 60 2.03 1.64 13.07
C LEU A 60 1.34 1.89 14.42
N THR A 61 1.76 2.95 15.13
CA THR A 61 1.24 3.28 16.47
C THR A 61 -0.13 3.97 16.43
N ALA A 62 -0.65 4.26 15.24
CA ALA A 62 -2.03 4.68 14.95
C ALA A 62 -2.42 6.05 15.53
N TYR A 63 -1.52 7.03 15.46
CA TYR A 63 -1.78 8.41 15.89
C TYR A 63 -2.41 9.28 14.80
N SER A 64 -2.26 8.89 13.52
CA SER A 64 -2.91 9.56 12.38
C SER A 64 -3.93 8.66 11.66
N PRO A 65 -4.90 9.23 10.93
CA PRO A 65 -5.80 8.45 10.07
C PRO A 65 -5.06 7.52 9.11
N GLU A 66 -3.92 7.95 8.58
CA GLU A 66 -3.05 7.18 7.68
C GLU A 66 -2.45 5.97 8.38
N GLU A 67 -1.92 6.17 9.60
CA GLU A 67 -1.37 5.08 10.42
C GLU A 67 -2.44 4.09 10.86
N ILE A 68 -3.63 4.57 11.24
CA ILE A 68 -4.78 3.73 11.56
C ILE A 68 -5.14 2.87 10.36
N VAL A 69 -5.30 3.48 9.17
CA VAL A 69 -5.65 2.77 7.94
C VAL A 69 -4.60 1.71 7.57
N ALA A 70 -3.31 2.06 7.62
CA ALA A 70 -2.24 1.12 7.29
C ALA A 70 -2.21 -0.07 8.27
N ARG A 71 -2.33 0.20 9.57
CA ARG A 71 -2.37 -0.83 10.61
C ARG A 71 -3.60 -1.73 10.48
N ASP A 72 -4.78 -1.14 10.39
CA ASP A 72 -6.05 -1.87 10.34
C ASP A 72 -6.10 -2.74 9.09
N TYR A 73 -5.64 -2.24 7.93
CA TYR A 73 -5.52 -3.08 6.73
C TYR A 73 -4.62 -4.30 6.94
N ILE A 74 -3.42 -4.12 7.52
CA ILE A 74 -2.49 -5.23 7.76
C ILE A 74 -3.12 -6.29 8.68
N LEU A 75 -3.82 -5.87 9.74
CA LEU A 75 -4.40 -6.76 10.74
C LEU A 75 -5.70 -7.44 10.27
N GLU A 76 -6.57 -6.72 9.57
CA GLU A 76 -7.91 -7.17 9.21
C GLU A 76 -7.95 -7.81 7.82
N GLU A 77 -7.29 -7.22 6.82
CA GLU A 77 -7.31 -7.73 5.44
C GLU A 77 -6.27 -8.82 5.19
N GLN A 78 -5.31 -8.96 6.11
CA GLN A 78 -4.27 -10.00 6.15
C GLN A 78 -3.69 -10.29 4.76
N PRO A 79 -3.00 -9.31 4.13
CA PRO A 79 -2.41 -9.52 2.83
C PRO A 79 -1.43 -10.69 2.85
N ASP A 80 -1.39 -11.47 1.77
CA ASP A 80 -0.50 -12.63 1.65
C ASP A 80 0.98 -12.21 1.74
N ILE A 81 1.30 -11.03 1.21
CA ILE A 81 2.65 -10.46 1.18
C ILE A 81 2.59 -8.96 1.49
N ILE A 82 3.54 -8.49 2.28
CA ILE A 82 3.81 -7.06 2.49
C ILE A 82 5.17 -6.74 1.88
N ILE A 83 5.21 -5.79 0.96
CA ILE A 83 6.45 -5.23 0.40
C ILE A 83 6.71 -3.91 1.13
N ASN A 84 7.73 -3.90 1.98
CA ASN A 84 8.17 -2.68 2.65
C ASN A 84 9.17 -1.92 1.74
N VAL A 85 8.76 -0.75 1.27
CA VAL A 85 9.57 0.11 0.42
C VAL A 85 10.34 1.09 1.30
N VAL A 86 11.67 1.03 1.20
CA VAL A 86 12.58 1.84 2.00
C VAL A 86 13.45 2.68 1.08
N ASP A 87 13.58 3.97 1.41
CA ASP A 87 14.48 4.88 0.71
C ASP A 87 15.92 4.64 1.17
N ALA A 88 16.77 4.18 0.26
CA ALA A 88 18.19 3.92 0.54
C ALA A 88 18.98 5.16 0.95
N SER A 89 18.50 6.37 0.61
CA SER A 89 19.12 7.63 1.03
C SER A 89 18.81 8.01 2.47
N ASN A 90 17.80 7.36 3.09
CA ASN A 90 17.31 7.67 4.43
C ASN A 90 17.01 6.37 5.20
N LEU A 91 18.07 5.60 5.47
CA LEU A 91 18.03 4.27 6.11
C LEU A 91 18.10 4.29 7.65
N GLU A 92 18.28 5.47 8.26
CA GLU A 92 18.33 5.63 9.72
C GLU A 92 16.99 5.33 10.41
#